data_AF-A0AAD6JUX7-F1
#
_entry.id   AF-A0AAD6JUX7-F1
#
_cell.length_a   1.000
_cell.length_b   1.000
_cell.length_c   1.000
_cell.angle_alpha   90.00
_cell.angle_beta   90.00
_cell.angle_gamma   90.00
#
_symmetry.space_group_name_H-M   'P 1'
#
loop_
_entity.id
_entity.type
_entity.pdbx_description
1 polymer ?
#
loop_
_entity_poly.entity_id
_entity_poly.type
_entity_poly.pdbx_seq_one_letter_code
_entity_poly.pdbx_strand_id
1 'polypeptide(L)'
;MSKKRRKLLPFNPSEDHERRLEQMRSLATALTAAGTEFSNELSYRPRMAPRSANKSALEKGGMQVLSKEDAETLNLCKKMMDGGEWPPLMVVFDPEEGFTVEADRFIKRLDNYL
;
A
#
# COMPACT_ATOMS: atom_id res chain seq x y z
N MET A 1 -0.32 -33.58 -4.80
CA MET A 1 0.45 -32.31 -4.84
C MET A 1 -0.47 -31.19 -4.37
N SER A 2 -0.39 -30.78 -3.10
CA SER A 2 -1.19 -29.66 -2.59
C SER A 2 -0.60 -28.35 -3.11
N LYS A 3 -1.40 -27.49 -3.74
CA LYS A 3 -0.95 -26.17 -4.19
C LYS A 3 -0.53 -25.36 -2.96
N LYS A 4 0.72 -24.89 -2.90
CA LYS A 4 1.14 -23.95 -1.84
C LYS A 4 0.15 -22.79 -1.82
N ARG A 5 -0.34 -22.44 -0.63
CA ARG A 5 -1.25 -21.29 -0.47
C ARG A 5 -0.46 -20.03 -0.82
N ARG A 6 -1.04 -19.17 -1.67
CA ARG A 6 -0.47 -17.84 -1.95
C ARG A 6 -0.46 -17.05 -0.65
N LYS A 7 0.71 -16.52 -0.28
CA LYS A 7 0.95 -15.76 0.96
C LYS A 7 1.49 -14.39 0.61
N LEU A 8 1.01 -13.34 1.28
CA LEU A 8 1.53 -11.99 1.11
C LEU A 8 3.04 -11.93 1.35
N LEU A 9 3.72 -11.14 0.53
CA LEU A 9 5.13 -10.83 0.69
C LEU A 9 5.27 -9.37 1.10
N PRO A 10 6.19 -9.03 2.02
CA PRO A 10 6.52 -7.64 2.27
C PRO A 10 7.15 -7.02 1.02
N PHE A 11 6.97 -5.71 0.84
CA PHE A 11 7.67 -4.99 -0.21
C PHE A 11 9.18 -4.94 0.08
N ASN A 12 9.98 -4.67 -0.95
CA ASN A 12 11.42 -4.49 -0.81
C ASN A 12 11.78 -3.02 -1.10
N PRO A 13 12.05 -2.20 -0.07
CA PRO A 13 12.34 -0.78 -0.27
C PRO A 13 13.64 -0.58 -1.08
N SER A 14 13.83 0.64 -1.59
CA SER A 14 15.13 1.04 -2.15
C SER A 14 16.19 1.06 -1.05
N GLU A 15 17.36 0.46 -1.30
CA GLU A 15 18.48 0.42 -0.35
C GLU A 15 19.04 1.83 -0.10
N ASP A 16 19.20 2.60 -1.18
CA ASP A 16 19.62 4.00 -1.11
C ASP A 16 18.57 4.86 -0.41
N HIS A 17 19.01 5.57 0.63
CA HIS A 17 18.18 6.46 1.41
C HIS A 17 17.68 7.65 0.59
N GLU A 18 18.55 8.25 -0.24
CA GLU A 18 18.18 9.40 -1.06
C GLU A 18 17.09 9.02 -2.06
N ARG A 19 17.18 7.80 -2.63
CA ARG A 19 16.13 7.29 -3.51
C ARG A 19 14.78 7.14 -2.80
N ARG A 20 14.74 6.69 -1.54
CA ARG A 20 13.49 6.63 -0.76
C ARG A 20 12.90 8.02 -0.50
N LEU A 21 13.75 9.01 -0.26
CA LEU A 21 13.30 10.40 -0.10
C LEU A 21 12.72 10.95 -1.40
N GLU A 22 13.33 10.64 -2.54
CA GLU A 22 12.82 11.03 -3.86
C GLU A 22 11.45 10.41 -4.16
N GLN A 23 11.29 9.11 -3.86
CA GLN A 23 10.00 8.40 -3.95
C GLN A 23 8.91 9.11 -3.14
N MET A 24 9.17 9.41 -1.87
CA MET A 24 8.20 10.12 -1.03
C MET A 24 7.96 11.57 -1.47
N ARG A 25 8.98 12.25 -2.01
CA ARG A 25 8.84 13.61 -2.55
C ARG A 25 7.91 13.62 -3.78
N SER A 26 7.98 12.58 -4.62
CA SER A 26 7.09 12.45 -5.78
C SER A 26 5.61 12.38 -5.34
N LEU A 27 5.30 11.57 -4.34
CA LEU A 27 3.98 11.48 -3.74
C LEU A 27 3.55 12.80 -3.09
N ALA A 28 4.43 13.43 -2.31
CA ALA A 28 4.13 14.71 -1.66
C ALA A 28 3.81 15.82 -2.69
N THR A 29 4.51 15.83 -3.82
CA THR A 29 4.27 16.77 -4.92
C THR A 29 2.89 16.55 -5.52
N ALA A 30 2.51 15.30 -5.81
CA ALA A 30 1.19 14.98 -6.35
C ALA A 30 0.05 15.32 -5.36
N LEU A 31 0.22 14.99 -4.08
CA LEU A 31 -0.75 15.34 -3.03
C LEU A 31 -0.92 16.86 -2.89
N THR A 32 0.20 17.61 -2.93
CA THR A 32 0.18 19.08 -2.88
C THR A 32 -0.54 19.65 -4.10
N ALA A 33 -0.26 19.15 -5.30
CA ALA A 33 -0.94 19.57 -6.53
C ALA A 33 -2.46 19.27 -6.48
N ALA A 34 -2.86 18.17 -5.83
CA ALA A 34 -4.26 17.81 -5.61
C ALA A 34 -4.90 18.51 -4.40
N GLY A 35 -4.17 19.35 -3.66
CA GLY A 35 -4.67 20.03 -2.45
C GLY A 35 -5.06 19.07 -1.32
N THR A 36 -4.38 17.93 -1.21
CA THR A 36 -4.70 16.84 -0.27
C THR A 36 -3.55 16.59 0.71
N GLU A 37 -3.88 16.16 1.92
CA GLU A 37 -2.90 15.77 2.94
C GLU A 37 -2.59 14.27 2.88
N PHE A 38 -1.35 13.90 3.21
CA PHE A 38 -0.97 12.49 3.33
C PHE A 38 -1.70 11.82 4.50
N SER A 39 -2.23 10.62 4.27
CA SER A 39 -2.75 9.74 5.31
C SER A 39 -2.54 8.29 4.92
N ASN A 40 -1.95 7.49 5.81
CA ASN A 40 -1.74 6.05 5.61
C ASN A 40 -2.75 5.18 6.39
N GLU A 41 -3.80 5.79 6.92
CA GLU A 41 -4.80 5.10 7.75
C GLU A 41 -6.21 5.51 7.34
N LEU A 42 -7.19 4.64 7.61
CA LEU A 42 -8.59 4.98 7.41
C LEU A 42 -9.04 6.03 8.43
N SER A 43 -9.52 7.17 7.93
CA SER A 43 -10.06 8.25 8.76
C SER A 43 -11.60 8.24 8.72
N TYR A 44 -12.22 8.50 9.88
CA TYR A 44 -13.68 8.60 10.03
C TYR A 44 -14.02 10.01 10.49
N ARG A 45 -14.56 10.83 9.59
CA ARG A 45 -14.83 12.25 9.86
C ARG A 45 -16.22 12.44 10.49
N PRO A 46 -16.39 13.46 11.35
CA PRO A 46 -17.71 13.84 11.85
C PRO A 46 -18.69 14.09 10.69
N ARG A 47 -19.96 13.71 10.88
CA ARG A 47 -21.04 13.81 9.87
C ARG A 47 -20.83 12.95 8.61
N MET A 48 -19.79 12.13 8.56
CA MET A 48 -19.64 11.02 7.62
C MET A 48 -19.87 9.68 8.32
N ALA A 49 -19.54 8.56 7.68
CA ALA A 49 -19.70 7.24 8.28
C ALA A 49 -18.80 7.06 9.52
N PRO A 50 -19.32 6.56 10.66
CA PRO A 50 -18.52 6.26 11.84
C PRO A 50 -17.73 4.95 11.65
N ARG A 51 -16.67 4.76 12.43
CA ARG A 51 -15.88 3.51 12.43
C ARG A 51 -16.73 2.27 12.71
N SER A 52 -17.76 2.40 13.55
CA SER A 52 -18.69 1.31 13.87
C SER A 52 -19.53 0.83 12.68
N ALA A 53 -19.62 1.63 11.61
CA ALA A 53 -20.28 1.22 10.37
C ALA A 53 -19.37 0.36 9.48
N ASN A 54 -18.04 0.44 9.61
CA ASN A 54 -17.11 -0.41 8.88
C ASN A 54 -17.03 -1.80 9.52
N LYS A 55 -17.95 -2.68 9.12
CA LYS A 55 -18.03 -4.08 9.58
C LYS A 55 -18.06 -5.01 8.38
N SER A 56 -17.05 -5.86 8.23
CA SER A 56 -16.97 -6.85 7.15
C SER A 56 -18.14 -7.82 7.10
N ALA A 57 -18.81 -8.06 8.24
CA ALA A 57 -20.02 -8.88 8.31
C ALA A 57 -21.23 -8.29 7.57
N LEU A 58 -21.20 -6.99 7.23
CA LEU A 58 -22.25 -6.34 6.45
C LEU A 58 -22.04 -6.49 4.93
N GLU A 59 -20.93 -7.11 4.49
CA GLU A 59 -20.63 -7.34 3.07
C GLU A 59 -21.55 -8.40 2.46
N LYS A 60 -22.21 -8.05 1.36
CA LYS A 60 -23.14 -8.97 0.69
C LYS A 60 -22.36 -10.01 -0.10
N GLY A 61 -22.51 -11.28 0.28
CA GLY A 61 -21.71 -12.38 -0.29
C GLY A 61 -20.46 -12.70 0.53
N GLY A 62 -20.25 -12.01 1.66
CA GLY A 62 -19.14 -12.24 2.57
C GLY A 62 -17.84 -11.58 2.10
N MET A 63 -16.89 -11.46 3.02
CA MET A 63 -15.59 -10.87 2.79
C MET A 63 -14.49 -11.88 3.14
N GLN A 64 -13.48 -11.99 2.28
CA GLN A 64 -12.33 -12.86 2.57
C GLN A 64 -11.62 -12.40 3.85
N VAL A 65 -11.37 -13.35 4.75
CA VAL A 65 -10.64 -13.09 5.99
C VAL A 65 -9.13 -13.20 5.74
N LEU A 66 -8.39 -12.17 6.14
CA LEU A 66 -6.93 -12.16 6.08
C LEU A 66 -6.37 -13.24 7.02
N SER A 67 -5.46 -14.09 6.52
CA SER A 67 -4.84 -15.11 7.35
C SER A 67 -3.93 -14.48 8.40
N LYS A 68 -3.66 -15.20 9.50
CA LYS A 68 -2.74 -14.72 10.54
C LYS A 68 -1.36 -14.38 9.96
N GLU A 69 -0.86 -15.23 9.07
CA GLU A 69 0.42 -15.03 8.40
C GLU A 69 0.44 -13.78 7.51
N ASP A 70 -0.63 -13.54 6.75
CA ASP A 70 -0.74 -12.36 5.89
C ASP A 70 -0.91 -11.08 6.73
N ALA A 71 -1.58 -11.17 7.89
CA ALA A 71 -1.69 -10.05 8.84
C ALA A 71 -0.33 -9.70 9.48
N GLU A 72 0.51 -10.71 9.76
CA GLU A 72 1.89 -10.49 10.21
C GLU A 72 2.72 -9.79 9.13
N THR A 73 2.58 -10.19 7.87
CA THR A 73 3.22 -9.50 6.74
C THR A 73 2.73 -8.06 6.57
N LEU A 74 1.42 -7.81 6.69
CA LEU A 74 0.86 -6.46 6.65
C LEU A 74 1.43 -5.58 7.78
N ASN A 75 1.53 -6.12 9.00
CA ASN A 75 2.10 -5.41 10.15
C ASN A 75 3.59 -5.12 9.96
N LEU A 76 4.33 -6.03 9.30
CA LEU A 76 5.72 -5.78 8.93
C LEU A 76 5.83 -4.60 7.96
N CYS A 77 5.03 -4.57 6.89
CA CYS A 77 4.99 -3.45 5.96
C CYS A 77 4.67 -2.11 6.64
N LYS A 78 3.74 -2.10 7.61
CA LYS A 78 3.42 -0.90 8.40
C LYS A 78 4.62 -0.41 9.19
N LYS A 79 5.31 -1.30 9.91
CA LYS A 79 6.51 -0.97 10.69
C LYS A 79 7.65 -0.44 9.81
N MET A 80 7.81 -0.99 8.61
CA MET A 80 8.79 -0.51 7.62
C MET A 80 8.47 0.95 7.24
N MET A 81 7.21 1.24 6.88
CA MET A 81 6.77 2.59 6.55
C MET A 81 6.96 3.58 7.71
N ASP A 82 6.66 3.17 8.95
CA ASP A 82 6.90 3.99 10.15
C ASP A 82 8.39 4.33 10.32
N GLY A 83 9.30 3.47 9.84
CA GLY A 83 10.75 3.68 9.80
C GLY A 83 11.27 4.42 8.57
N GLY A 84 10.40 4.90 7.67
CA GLY A 84 10.81 5.55 6.42
C GLY A 84 11.24 4.58 5.31
N GLU A 85 10.95 3.30 5.47
CA GLU A 85 11.11 2.29 4.43
C GLU A 85 9.79 2.14 3.67
N TRP A 86 9.68 2.89 2.58
CA TRP A 86 8.49 2.90 1.72
C TRP A 86 8.59 1.88 0.59
N PRO A 87 7.46 1.39 0.04
CA PRO A 87 7.50 0.59 -1.17
C PRO A 87 8.16 1.38 -2.30
N PRO A 88 8.94 0.74 -3.18
CA PRO A 88 9.74 1.43 -4.20
C PRO A 88 8.85 1.88 -5.37
N LEU A 89 8.07 2.92 -5.13
CA LEU A 89 7.08 3.47 -6.06
C LEU A 89 7.39 4.94 -6.32
N MET A 90 7.23 5.37 -7.57
CA MET A 90 7.32 6.76 -8.00
C MET A 90 5.98 7.23 -8.51
N VAL A 91 5.58 8.45 -8.13
CA VAL A 91 4.43 9.12 -8.71
C VAL A 91 4.92 10.02 -9.84
N VAL A 92 4.43 9.78 -11.06
CA VAL A 92 4.88 10.47 -12.28
C VAL A 92 3.68 11.11 -12.97
N PHE A 93 3.87 12.30 -13.55
CA PHE A 93 2.83 12.93 -14.35
C PHE A 93 2.96 12.52 -15.81
N ASP A 94 1.94 11.88 -16.33
CA ASP A 94 1.74 11.58 -17.74
C ASP A 94 0.70 12.56 -18.33
N PRO A 95 0.95 13.17 -19.51
CA PRO A 95 0.01 14.13 -20.11
C PRO A 95 -1.36 13.55 -20.51
N GLU A 96 -1.45 12.25 -20.77
CA GLU A 96 -2.68 11.57 -21.19
C GLU A 96 -3.41 10.94 -19.99
N GLU A 97 -2.68 10.44 -18.99
CA GLU A 97 -3.24 9.74 -17.84
C GLU A 97 -3.31 10.58 -16.55
N GLY A 98 -2.59 11.70 -16.49
CA GLY A 98 -2.40 12.48 -15.26
C GLY A 98 -1.34 11.86 -14.33
N PHE A 99 -1.52 11.95 -13.02
CA PHE A 99 -0.58 11.30 -12.08
C PHE A 99 -0.75 9.77 -12.11
N THR A 100 0.31 9.06 -12.52
CA THR A 100 0.42 7.61 -12.50
C THR A 100 1.40 7.16 -11.41
N VAL A 101 1.38 5.86 -11.09
CA VAL A 101 2.33 5.25 -10.14
C VAL A 101 3.10 4.15 -10.83
N GLU A 102 4.41 4.26 -10.84
CA GLU A 102 5.31 3.28 -11.45
C GLU A 102 6.22 2.61 -10.42
N ALA A 103 6.66 1.40 -10.75
CA ALA A 103 7.63 0.67 -9.94
C ALA A 103 9.03 1.25 -10.18
N ASP A 104 9.66 1.74 -9.12
CA ASP A 104 11.01 2.29 -9.13
C ASP A 104 12.10 1.24 -8.82
N ARG A 105 11.65 0.04 -8.47
CA ARG A 105 12.47 -1.16 -8.31
C ARG A 105 11.62 -2.38 -8.63
N PHE A 106 12.27 -3.51 -8.84
CA PHE A 106 11.59 -4.80 -9.00
C PHE A 106 10.67 -5.11 -7.80
N ILE A 107 9.39 -5.33 -8.09
CA ILE A 107 8.39 -5.80 -7.12
C ILE A 107 8.14 -7.29 -7.37
N LYS A 108 8.43 -8.10 -6.35
CA LYS A 108 8.26 -9.56 -6.43
C LYS A 108 6.80 -9.93 -6.63
N ARG A 109 6.56 -10.90 -7.52
CA ARG A 109 5.25 -11.52 -7.67
C ARG A 109 4.99 -12.50 -6.52
N LEU A 110 3.72 -12.74 -6.25
CA LEU A 110 3.24 -13.86 -5.45
C LEU A 110 3.38 -15.14 -6.29
N ASP A 111 4.51 -15.84 -6.17
CA ASP A 111 4.81 -17.01 -7.00
C ASP A 111 3.83 -18.16 -6.72
N ASN A 112 3.18 -18.67 -7.78
CA ASN A 112 2.67 -20.03 -7.83
C ASN A 112 3.31 -20.71 -9.05
N TYR A 113 4.31 -21.54 -8.77
CA TYR A 113 4.99 -22.49 -9.68
C TYR A 113 6.05 -21.93 -10.65
N LEU A 114 7.22 -22.59 -10.66
CA LEU A 114 7.32 -23.87 -11.38
C LEU A 114 7.01 -25.06 -10.44
#